data_AF-A0A959B9L3-F1
#
_entry.id   AF-A0A959B9L3-F1
#
_cell.length_a   1.000
_cell.length_b   1.000
_cell.length_c   1.000
_cell.angle_alpha   90.00
_cell.angle_beta   90.00
_cell.angle_gamma   90.00
#
_symmetry.space_group_name_H-M   'P 1'
#
loop_
_entity.id
_entity.type
_entity.pdbx_description
1 polymer ?
#
loop_
_entity_poly.entity_id
_entity_poly.type
_entity_poly.pdbx_seq_one_letter_code
_entity_poly.pdbx_strand_id
1 'polypeptide(L)'
;MDKFHLDKQAYEELLNLLNNQHFTEVPGLPSDMEFLSDDWWLRDTAVIENIVKRKGMWEVHLVFAYYQEPYKLIKRVISCYTSKAKAELTAWYMRRLAAKDQRGTLKVDIKDFKLCSS
;
A
#
# COMPACT_ATOMS: atom_id res chain seq x y z
N MET A 1 22.82 29.69 14.88
CA MET A 1 21.44 29.35 14.50
C MET A 1 20.88 30.56 13.80
N ASP A 2 20.89 30.53 12.47
CA ASP A 2 20.29 31.62 11.69
C ASP A 2 18.78 31.61 11.91
N LYS A 3 18.24 32.76 12.29
CA LYS A 3 16.80 32.93 12.45
C LYS A 3 16.19 32.92 11.05
N PHE A 4 15.51 31.84 10.71
CA PHE A 4 14.69 31.78 9.50
C PHE A 4 13.68 32.93 9.55
N HIS A 5 13.69 33.78 8.53
CA HIS A 5 12.80 34.92 8.42
C HIS A 5 12.04 34.79 7.11
N LEU A 6 10.72 34.62 7.21
CA LEU A 6 9.82 34.62 6.07
C LEU A 6 9.29 36.04 5.93
N ASP A 7 9.44 36.64 4.75
CA ASP A 7 8.85 37.95 4.51
C ASP A 7 7.31 37.87 4.48
N LYS A 8 6.66 39.01 4.64
CA LYS A 8 5.21 39.10 4.75
C LYS A 8 4.50 38.57 3.50
N GLN A 9 5.06 38.81 2.32
CA GLN A 9 4.46 38.39 1.05
C GLN A 9 4.51 36.86 0.93
N ALA A 10 5.66 36.26 1.21
CA ALA A 10 5.83 34.81 1.22
C ALA A 10 4.94 34.13 2.27
N TYR A 11 4.71 34.77 3.43
CA TYR A 11 3.78 34.26 4.44
C TYR A 11 2.32 34.29 3.96
N GLU A 12 1.89 35.38 3.35
CA GLU A 12 0.54 35.52 2.80
C GLU A 12 0.29 34.53 1.65
N GLU A 13 1.28 34.32 0.79
CA GLU A 13 1.19 33.36 -0.31
C GLU A 13 1.14 31.91 0.19
N LEU A 14 1.94 31.57 1.22
CA LEU A 14 1.87 30.27 1.88
C LEU A 14 0.47 30.01 2.48
N LEU A 15 -0.10 30.98 3.20
CA LEU A 15 -1.45 30.85 3.77
C LEU A 15 -2.51 30.70 2.67
N ASN A 16 -2.38 31.44 1.57
CA ASN A 16 -3.28 31.30 0.42
C ASN A 16 -3.20 29.91 -0.19
N LEU A 17 -2.01 29.35 -0.38
CA LEU A 17 -1.83 28.00 -0.92
C LEU A 17 -2.39 26.93 0.03
N LEU A 18 -2.17 27.08 1.35
CA LEU A 18 -2.75 26.18 2.35
C LEU A 18 -4.28 26.21 2.35
N ASN A 19 -4.87 27.41 2.32
CA ASN A 19 -6.32 27.56 2.27
C ASN A 19 -6.92 26.99 0.99
N ASN A 20 -6.22 27.13 -0.13
CA ASN A 20 -6.68 26.69 -1.44
C ASN A 20 -6.21 25.29 -1.83
N GLN A 21 -5.57 24.56 -0.91
CA GLN A 21 -5.05 23.21 -1.19
C GLN A 21 -6.15 22.27 -1.68
N HIS A 22 -7.38 22.42 -1.16
CA HIS A 22 -8.54 21.65 -1.59
C HIS A 22 -8.96 21.88 -3.06
N PHE A 23 -8.60 23.02 -3.68
CA PHE A 23 -8.83 23.27 -5.10
C PHE A 23 -7.80 22.62 -6.02
N THR A 24 -6.67 22.14 -5.46
CA THR A 24 -5.66 21.40 -6.22
C THR A 24 -6.00 19.92 -6.37
N GLU A 25 -6.98 19.43 -5.61
CA GLU A 25 -7.43 18.06 -5.68
C GLU A 25 -8.41 17.88 -6.86
N VAL A 26 -8.06 16.99 -7.78
CA VAL A 26 -8.95 16.53 -8.83
C VAL A 26 -9.58 15.23 -8.33
N PRO A 27 -10.92 15.09 -8.33
CA PRO A 27 -11.54 13.82 -7.96
C PRO A 27 -11.09 12.73 -8.93
N GLY A 28 -10.73 11.57 -8.40
CA GLY A 28 -10.40 10.40 -9.21
C GLY A 28 -11.59 9.97 -10.09
N LEU A 29 -11.28 9.30 -11.20
CA LEU A 29 -12.28 8.71 -12.06
C LEU A 29 -12.83 7.42 -11.42
N PRO A 30 -14.10 7.04 -11.68
CA PRO A 30 -14.62 5.75 -11.21
C PRO A 30 -13.77 4.54 -11.67
N SER A 31 -13.14 4.64 -12.84
CA SER A 31 -12.21 3.63 -13.38
C SER A 31 -10.99 3.38 -12.48
N ASP A 32 -10.58 4.37 -11.69
CA ASP A 32 -9.41 4.27 -10.81
C ASP A 32 -9.63 3.21 -9.70
N MET A 33 -10.89 2.87 -9.41
CA MET A 33 -11.28 1.87 -8.40
C MET A 33 -11.80 0.56 -9.00
N GLU A 34 -11.91 0.45 -10.32
CA GLU A 34 -12.48 -0.73 -11.01
C GLU A 34 -11.67 -2.01 -10.70
N PHE A 35 -10.37 -1.86 -10.45
CA PHE A 35 -9.50 -2.96 -10.07
C PHE A 35 -9.86 -3.63 -8.73
N LEU A 36 -10.67 -2.98 -7.88
CA LEU A 36 -11.14 -3.60 -6.63
C LEU A 36 -12.18 -4.69 -6.90
N SER A 37 -12.90 -4.59 -8.02
CA SER A 37 -13.90 -5.58 -8.46
C SER A 37 -13.36 -6.57 -9.49
N ASP A 38 -12.40 -6.17 -10.31
CA ASP A 38 -11.74 -7.07 -11.27
C ASP A 38 -10.63 -7.86 -10.59
N ASP A 39 -10.78 -9.17 -10.49
CA ASP A 39 -9.75 -10.06 -9.91
C ASP A 39 -8.70 -10.51 -10.95
N TRP A 40 -8.84 -10.18 -12.24
CA TRP A 40 -7.93 -10.67 -13.30
C TRP A 40 -6.49 -10.25 -13.06
N TRP A 41 -6.26 -9.01 -12.63
CA TRP A 41 -4.93 -8.46 -12.38
C TRP A 41 -4.21 -9.13 -11.21
N LEU A 42 -4.91 -9.81 -10.30
CA LEU A 42 -4.30 -10.48 -9.13
C LEU A 42 -3.30 -11.56 -9.55
N ARG A 43 -3.46 -12.13 -10.74
CA ARG A 43 -2.55 -13.14 -11.30
C ARG A 43 -1.14 -12.60 -11.55
N ASP A 44 -1.02 -11.30 -11.71
CA ASP A 44 0.20 -10.61 -12.07
C ASP A 44 0.64 -9.70 -10.90
N THR A 45 0.58 -10.23 -9.68
CA THR A 45 0.93 -9.48 -8.46
C THR A 45 2.06 -10.13 -7.68
N ALA A 46 2.84 -9.29 -7.01
CA ALA A 46 3.67 -9.76 -5.90
C ALA A 46 2.78 -9.96 -4.67
N VAL A 47 2.96 -11.10 -4.01
CA VAL A 47 2.23 -11.46 -2.79
C VAL A 47 3.13 -11.26 -1.58
N ILE A 48 2.71 -10.40 -0.66
CA ILE A 48 3.42 -10.05 0.56
C ILE A 48 2.53 -10.43 1.75
N GLU A 49 3.04 -11.23 2.68
CA GLU A 49 2.35 -11.52 3.92
C GLU A 49 2.47 -10.38 4.93
N ASN A 50 1.39 -10.15 5.68
CA ASN A 50 1.36 -9.18 6.76
C ASN A 50 0.59 -9.80 7.93
N ILE A 51 1.24 -9.93 9.08
CA ILE A 51 0.66 -10.55 10.27
C ILE A 51 0.42 -9.47 11.30
N VAL A 52 -0.83 -9.31 11.72
CA VAL A 52 -1.24 -8.23 12.64
C VAL A 52 -1.97 -8.82 13.83
N LYS A 53 -1.64 -8.35 15.05
CA LYS A 53 -2.40 -8.71 16.25
C LYS A 53 -3.60 -7.78 16.39
N ARG A 54 -4.82 -8.33 16.38
CA ARG A 54 -6.07 -7.58 16.50
C ARG A 54 -7.08 -8.37 17.34
N LYS A 55 -7.74 -7.70 18.30
CA LYS A 55 -8.76 -8.30 19.19
C LYS A 55 -8.31 -9.63 19.84
N GLY A 56 -7.05 -9.70 20.28
CA GLY A 56 -6.50 -10.91 20.91
C GLY A 56 -6.13 -12.05 19.96
N MET A 57 -6.37 -11.89 18.65
CA MET A 57 -6.05 -12.87 17.61
C MET A 57 -4.91 -12.34 16.72
N TRP A 58 -4.23 -13.25 16.05
CA TRP A 58 -3.24 -12.99 15.01
C TRP A 58 -3.91 -13.19 13.65
N GLU A 59 -4.13 -12.09 12.93
CA GLU A 59 -4.68 -12.10 11.60
C GLU A 59 -3.55 -12.24 10.58
N VAL A 60 -3.71 -13.17 9.65
CA VAL A 60 -2.86 -13.32 8.47
C VAL A 60 -3.51 -12.57 7.33
N HIS A 61 -2.82 -11.54 6.85
CA HIS A 61 -3.20 -10.76 5.69
C HIS A 61 -2.26 -11.08 4.54
N LEU A 62 -2.79 -11.10 3.32
CA LEU A 62 -2.00 -11.07 2.11
C LEU A 62 -2.22 -9.72 1.42
N VAL A 63 -1.12 -9.11 1.00
CA VAL A 63 -1.10 -7.90 0.20
C VAL A 63 -0.70 -8.31 -1.21
N PHE A 64 -1.56 -8.02 -2.17
CA PHE A 64 -1.34 -8.22 -3.59
C PHE A 64 -0.97 -6.86 -4.18
N ALA A 65 0.23 -6.73 -4.73
CA ALA A 65 0.72 -5.50 -5.33
C ALA A 65 1.02 -5.75 -6.82
N TYR A 66 0.40 -4.97 -7.70
CA TYR A 66 0.61 -5.10 -9.14
C TYR A 66 2.01 -4.59 -9.50
N TYR A 67 2.78 -5.37 -10.25
CA TYR A 67 4.19 -5.05 -10.49
C TYR A 67 4.38 -3.91 -11.51
N GLN A 68 3.41 -3.66 -12.39
CA GLN A 68 3.49 -2.59 -13.39
C GLN A 68 2.92 -1.26 -12.87
N GLU A 69 2.03 -1.32 -11.88
CA GLU A 69 1.37 -0.14 -11.31
C GLU A 69 1.42 -0.23 -9.78
N PRO A 70 2.42 0.38 -9.13
CA PRO A 70 2.67 0.19 -7.71
C PRO A 70 1.52 0.66 -6.81
N TYR A 71 0.69 1.61 -7.27
CA TYR A 71 -0.49 2.09 -6.54
C TYR A 71 -1.70 1.14 -6.63
N LYS A 72 -1.66 0.16 -7.53
CA LYS A 72 -2.69 -0.87 -7.66
C LYS A 72 -2.37 -2.03 -6.71
N LEU A 73 -2.88 -1.91 -5.49
CA LEU A 73 -2.68 -2.89 -4.43
C LEU A 73 -3.98 -3.19 -3.66
N ILE A 74 -4.13 -4.42 -3.20
CA ILE A 74 -5.23 -4.81 -2.32
C ILE A 74 -4.73 -5.67 -1.17
N LYS A 75 -5.30 -5.43 0.01
CA LYS A 75 -5.02 -6.19 1.22
C LYS A 75 -6.23 -7.02 1.60
N ARG A 76 -6.06 -8.33 1.76
CA ARG A 76 -7.13 -9.27 2.13
C ARG A 76 -6.77 -10.01 3.41
N VAL A 77 -7.74 -10.14 4.32
CA VAL A 77 -7.64 -11.03 5.49
C VAL A 77 -7.89 -12.44 5.00
N ILE A 78 -6.96 -13.36 5.26
CA ILE A 78 -7.10 -14.75 4.83
C ILE A 78 -7.55 -15.64 5.98
N SER A 79 -6.93 -15.49 7.14
CA SER A 79 -7.23 -16.32 8.30
C SER A 79 -6.82 -15.67 9.61
N CYS A 80 -7.35 -16.17 10.72
CA CYS A 80 -7.07 -15.69 12.06
C CYS A 80 -6.70 -16.85 12.97
N TYR A 81 -5.71 -16.66 13.84
CA TYR A 81 -5.22 -17.67 14.77
C TYR A 81 -5.01 -17.09 16.17
N THR A 82 -5.18 -17.92 17.20
CA THR A 82 -4.86 -17.54 18.59
C THR A 82 -3.34 -17.49 18.84
N SER A 83 -2.57 -18.32 18.12
CA SER A 83 -1.12 -18.45 18.29
C SER A 83 -0.36 -17.72 17.18
N LYS A 84 0.65 -16.93 17.57
CA LYS A 84 1.53 -16.21 16.65
C LYS A 84 2.30 -17.15 15.74
N ALA A 85 2.91 -18.18 16.32
CA ALA A 85 3.72 -19.14 15.58
C ALA A 85 2.90 -19.86 14.49
N LYS A 86 1.63 -20.16 14.79
CA LYS A 86 0.71 -20.75 13.80
C LYS A 86 0.42 -19.77 12.66
N ALA A 87 0.14 -18.51 12.99
CA ALA A 87 -0.09 -17.47 11.99
C ALA A 87 1.14 -17.26 11.09
N GLU A 88 2.35 -17.19 11.67
CA GLU A 88 3.62 -17.04 10.95
C GLU A 88 3.89 -18.21 10.00
N LEU A 89 3.73 -19.44 10.48
CA LEU A 89 3.92 -20.63 9.68
C LEU A 89 2.93 -20.69 8.51
N THR A 90 1.64 -20.43 8.78
CA THR A 90 0.61 -20.44 7.74
C THR A 90 0.85 -19.34 6.70
N ALA A 91 1.17 -18.12 7.12
CA ALA A 91 1.51 -17.02 6.23
C ALA A 91 2.69 -17.38 5.32
N TRP A 92 3.71 -18.02 5.87
CA TRP A 92 4.87 -18.46 5.11
C TRP A 92 4.53 -19.51 4.05
N TYR A 93 3.70 -20.48 4.37
CA TYR A 93 3.23 -21.46 3.39
C TYR A 93 2.36 -20.83 2.31
N MET A 94 1.46 -19.93 2.67
CA MET A 94 0.59 -19.22 1.71
C MET A 94 1.40 -18.42 0.70
N ARG A 95 2.39 -17.64 1.16
CA ARG A 95 3.31 -16.91 0.29
C ARG A 95 4.06 -17.86 -0.67
N ARG A 96 4.51 -19.02 -0.18
CA ARG A 96 5.19 -20.02 -1.02
C ARG A 96 4.27 -20.66 -2.04
N LEU A 97 2.98 -20.87 -1.71
CA LEU A 97 1.99 -21.37 -2.66
C LEU A 97 1.73 -20.34 -3.76
N ALA A 98 1.60 -19.06 -3.41
CA ALA A 98 1.48 -17.97 -4.37
C ALA A 98 2.73 -17.86 -5.28
N ALA A 99 3.93 -18.01 -4.71
CA ALA A 99 5.19 -17.98 -5.47
C ALA A 99 5.42 -19.20 -6.39
N LYS A 100 4.65 -20.28 -6.20
CA LYS A 100 4.68 -21.49 -7.05
C LYS A 100 3.77 -21.38 -8.27
N ASP A 101 3.08 -20.25 -8.46
CA ASP A 101 2.40 -19.98 -9.72
C ASP A 101 3.43 -20.05 -10.87
N GLN A 102 3.06 -20.73 -11.95
CA GLN A 102 3.93 -21.13 -13.06
C GLN A 102 4.53 -19.92 -13.82
N ARG A 103 4.03 -18.71 -13.52
CA ARG A 103 4.37 -17.41 -14.11
C ARG A 103 5.62 -16.75 -13.51
N GLY A 104 6.19 -17.32 -12.45
CA GLY A 104 7.40 -16.81 -11.80
C GLY A 104 7.13 -15.90 -10.60
N THR A 105 8.17 -15.63 -9.82
CA THR A 105 8.05 -14.78 -8.62
C THR A 105 8.16 -13.30 -9.00
N LEU A 106 7.01 -12.64 -9.17
CA LEU A 106 6.95 -11.18 -9.31
C LEU A 106 7.39 -10.53 -8.00
N LYS A 107 8.20 -9.48 -8.09
CA LYS A 107 8.71 -8.70 -6.96
C LYS A 107 8.37 -7.23 -7.17
N VAL A 108 8.07 -6.53 -6.09
CA VAL A 108 7.87 -5.08 -6.06
C VAL A 108 8.92 -4.50 -5.12
N ASP A 109 9.63 -3.44 -5.54
CA ASP A 109 10.58 -2.72 -4.71
C ASP A 109 9.92 -1.43 -4.19
N ILE A 110 10.28 -1.01 -2.97
CA ILE A 110 9.81 0.26 -2.41
C ILE A 110 10.24 1.46 -3.26
N LYS A 111 11.35 1.33 -3.99
CA LYS A 111 11.84 2.35 -4.93
C LYS A 111 10.87 2.63 -6.08
N ASP A 112 10.06 1.65 -6.44
CA ASP A 112 9.10 1.77 -7.55
C ASP A 112 7.95 2.73 -7.20
N PHE A 113 7.69 2.96 -5.90
CA PHE A 113 6.64 3.85 -5.42
C PHE A 113 7.01 5.33 -5.49
N LYS A 114 8.25 5.68 -5.85
CA LYS A 114 8.73 7.07 -5.96
C LYS A 114 8.34 7.95 -4.75
N LEU A 115 8.36 7.38 -3.55
CA LEU A 115 8.04 8.09 -2.32
C LEU A 115 9.07 9.20 -2.10
N CYS A 116 8.61 10.41 -1.76
CA CYS A 116 9.50 11.49 -1.35
C CYS A 116 10.23 11.07 -0.07
N SER A 117 11.56 11.10 -0.08
CA SER A 117 12.35 10.95 1.15
C SER A 117 12.30 12.29 1.89
N SER A 118 11.96 12.23 3.18
CA SER A 118 11.92 13.39 4.09
C SER A 118 13.32 13.83 4.51
#